data_AF-A0A845C7S5-F1
#
_entry.id   AF-A0A845C7S5-F1
#
_cell.length_a   1.000
_cell.length_b   1.000
_cell.length_c   1.000
_cell.angle_alpha   90.00
_cell.angle_beta   90.00
_cell.angle_gamma   90.00
#
_symmetry.space_group_name_H-M   'P 1'
#
loop_
_entity.id
_entity.type
_entity.pdbx_description
1 polymer ?
#
loop_
_entity_poly.entity_id
_entity_poly.type
_entity_poly.pdbx_seq_one_letter_code
_entity_poly.pdbx_strand_id
1 'polypeptide(L)'
;MVDKAVELGIEVLAITDHNNVDGIATFRSASHNRPVHIFPGFELSSSEGVHLLCLYPPDTSDDQLGRYLGEFGIRDTSPSPGLATKTLSGILEAVHSQGGIAIAAHATNDGGLFKVLPGQARIRAWQDENLLAIQIPGPIEDLRPDILPIVKNQNTAYHRAHAPEDGLAIAVVNAKDIKEPQELDHRSATCWIKMQEVTIDGLRQAFLDPGSRVRLNPKEGEFEPDEHMEIVNVGWEGGFLDGVTVH
;
A
#
# COMPACT_ATOMS: atom_id res chain seq x y z
N MET A 1 7.56 4.54 -17.83
CA MET A 1 6.71 4.12 -16.69
C MET A 1 5.40 4.91 -16.67
N VAL A 2 5.44 6.23 -16.49
CA VAL A 2 4.23 7.08 -16.44
C VAL A 2 3.37 6.95 -17.71
N ASP A 3 3.98 6.89 -18.90
CA ASP A 3 3.23 6.69 -20.15
C ASP A 3 2.40 5.40 -20.16
N LYS A 4 3.01 4.32 -19.70
CA LYS A 4 2.34 3.02 -19.60
C LYS A 4 1.27 3.02 -18.52
N ALA A 5 1.49 3.73 -17.41
CA ALA A 5 0.46 3.92 -16.39
C ALA A 5 -0.77 4.65 -16.95
N VAL A 6 -0.58 5.71 -17.73
CA VAL A 6 -1.68 6.42 -18.40
C VAL A 6 -2.39 5.51 -19.41
N GLU A 7 -1.65 4.74 -20.22
CA GLU A 7 -2.23 3.78 -21.17
C GLU A 7 -3.13 2.75 -20.48
N LEU A 8 -2.72 2.28 -19.30
CA LEU A 8 -3.44 1.28 -18.51
C LEU A 8 -4.50 1.86 -17.57
N GLY A 9 -4.70 3.19 -17.53
CA GLY A 9 -5.63 3.84 -16.60
C GLY A 9 -5.20 3.76 -15.14
N ILE A 10 -3.90 3.60 -14.86
CA ILE A 10 -3.36 3.57 -13.50
C ILE A 10 -3.22 5.02 -13.01
N GLU A 11 -4.05 5.40 -12.05
CA GLU A 11 -4.11 6.77 -11.53
C GLU A 11 -3.09 7.07 -10.43
N VAL A 12 -2.47 6.03 -9.85
CA VAL A 12 -1.56 6.17 -8.71
C VAL A 12 -0.30 5.32 -8.91
N LEU A 13 0.87 5.94 -8.75
CA LEU A 13 2.16 5.26 -8.66
C LEU A 13 2.85 5.63 -7.35
N ALA A 14 3.30 4.61 -6.61
CA ALA A 14 4.19 4.79 -5.47
C ALA A 14 5.63 4.52 -5.90
N ILE A 15 6.52 5.49 -5.71
CA ILE A 15 7.94 5.37 -6.08
C ILE A 15 8.73 5.05 -4.83
N THR A 16 9.34 3.86 -4.80
CA THR A 16 9.91 3.26 -3.58
C THR A 16 11.25 2.60 -3.87
N ASP A 17 12.18 3.33 -4.49
CA ASP A 17 13.53 2.80 -4.73
C ASP A 17 14.22 2.46 -3.41
N HIS A 18 15.02 1.39 -3.42
CA HIS A 18 15.65 0.88 -2.20
C HIS A 18 16.72 1.86 -1.70
N ASN A 19 16.53 2.40 -0.50
CA ASN A 19 17.42 3.39 0.12
C ASN A 19 17.69 4.65 -0.76
N ASN A 20 16.77 5.01 -1.66
CA ASN A 20 16.97 6.12 -2.61
C ASN A 20 15.67 6.90 -2.85
N VAL A 21 15.79 8.21 -3.09
CA VAL A 21 14.67 9.12 -3.38
C VAL A 21 14.88 9.97 -4.64
N ASP A 22 15.99 9.78 -5.35
CA ASP A 22 16.42 10.64 -6.45
C ASP A 22 15.50 10.50 -7.68
N GLY A 23 14.90 9.32 -7.87
CA GLY A 23 13.97 9.06 -8.97
C GLY A 23 12.67 9.86 -8.87
N ILE A 24 12.24 10.23 -7.67
CA ILE A 24 10.90 10.78 -7.38
C ILE A 24 10.64 12.07 -8.15
N ALA A 25 11.61 12.99 -8.19
CA ALA A 25 11.52 14.26 -8.92
C ALA A 25 11.22 14.05 -10.41
N THR A 26 11.83 13.01 -11.00
CA THR A 26 11.64 12.66 -12.41
C THR A 26 10.23 12.15 -12.65
N PHE A 27 9.71 11.30 -11.77
CA PHE A 27 8.33 10.79 -11.86
C PHE A 27 7.29 11.89 -11.68
N ARG A 28 7.47 12.79 -10.71
CA ARG A 28 6.62 13.98 -10.51
C ARG A 28 6.59 14.88 -11.74
N SER A 29 7.76 15.12 -12.33
CA SER A 29 7.86 15.94 -13.55
C SER A 29 7.18 15.25 -14.73
N ALA A 30 7.37 13.94 -14.88
CA ALA A 30 6.78 13.13 -15.96
C ALA A 30 5.25 12.95 -15.82
N SER A 31 4.70 13.08 -14.61
CA SER A 31 3.26 12.99 -14.32
C SER A 31 2.56 14.36 -14.29
N HIS A 32 3.30 15.46 -14.44
CA HIS A 32 2.73 16.80 -14.39
C HIS A 32 1.66 17.01 -15.47
N ASN A 33 0.47 17.49 -15.06
CA ASN A 33 -0.73 17.64 -15.90
C ASN A 33 -1.25 16.35 -16.56
N ARG A 34 -1.02 15.20 -15.91
CA ARG A 34 -1.51 13.89 -16.33
C ARG A 34 -2.35 13.27 -15.20
N PRO A 35 -3.23 12.30 -15.49
CA PRO A 35 -4.07 11.66 -14.49
C PRO A 35 -3.29 10.60 -13.68
N VAL A 36 -2.07 10.92 -13.24
CA VAL A 36 -1.23 10.01 -12.45
C VAL A 36 -0.66 10.75 -11.25
N HIS A 37 -1.08 10.34 -10.07
CA HIS A 37 -0.60 10.84 -8.79
C HIS A 37 0.62 10.05 -8.34
N ILE A 38 1.63 10.77 -7.85
CA ILE A 38 2.86 10.16 -7.33
C ILE A 38 2.82 10.18 -5.80
N PHE A 39 2.82 9.00 -5.18
CA PHE A 39 3.17 8.87 -3.78
C PHE A 39 4.69 8.74 -3.66
N PRO A 40 5.37 9.71 -3.04
CA PRO A 40 6.78 9.61 -2.77
C PRO A 40 7.04 8.62 -1.63
N GLY A 41 8.17 7.93 -1.70
CA GLY A 41 8.56 6.98 -0.69
C GLY A 41 9.93 6.37 -0.95
N PHE A 42 10.22 5.31 -0.21
CA PHE A 42 11.41 4.48 -0.38
C PHE A 42 11.13 3.10 0.18
N GLU A 43 11.87 2.10 -0.31
CA GLU A 43 11.92 0.78 0.31
C GLU A 43 13.09 0.74 1.30
N LEU A 44 12.82 0.29 2.53
CA LEU A 44 13.84 0.03 3.55
C LEU A 44 13.90 -1.45 3.87
N SER A 45 15.11 -1.96 4.03
CA SER A 45 15.36 -3.20 4.77
C SER A 45 15.54 -2.89 6.26
N SER A 46 14.71 -3.46 7.14
CA SER A 46 14.89 -3.31 8.59
C SER A 46 16.21 -3.92 9.06
N SER A 47 16.63 -3.63 10.31
CA SER A 47 17.81 -4.29 10.89
C SER A 47 17.67 -5.82 11.00
N GLU A 48 16.44 -6.34 10.94
CA GLU A 48 16.16 -7.78 10.88
C GLU A 48 16.16 -8.31 9.44
N GLY A 49 16.19 -7.44 8.43
CA GLY A 49 16.13 -7.77 7.00
C GLY A 49 14.72 -7.80 6.41
N VAL A 50 13.71 -7.26 7.11
CA VAL A 50 12.34 -7.19 6.56
C VAL A 50 12.19 -5.94 5.70
N HIS A 51 11.66 -6.09 4.49
CA HIS A 51 11.44 -4.97 3.60
C HIS A 51 10.12 -4.26 3.88
N LEU A 52 10.15 -2.93 3.90
CA LEU A 52 9.01 -2.06 4.13
C LEU A 52 8.96 -0.98 3.06
N LEU A 53 7.81 -0.84 2.40
CA LEU A 53 7.51 0.33 1.57
C LEU A 53 7.06 1.45 2.50
N CYS A 54 7.81 2.55 2.53
CA CYS A 54 7.51 3.72 3.35
C CYS A 54 6.98 4.82 2.43
N LEU A 55 5.69 5.15 2.54
CA LEU A 55 5.02 6.13 1.70
C LEU A 55 4.68 7.39 2.49
N TYR A 56 4.75 8.54 1.83
CA TYR A 56 4.56 9.86 2.44
C TYR A 56 3.52 10.70 1.68
N PRO A 57 3.01 11.80 2.27
CA PRO A 57 2.13 12.74 1.57
C PRO A 57 2.66 13.11 0.17
N PRO A 58 1.80 13.17 -0.87
CA PRO A 58 2.20 13.51 -2.24
C PRO A 58 2.99 14.82 -2.39
N ASP A 59 2.78 15.78 -1.48
CA ASP A 59 3.44 17.09 -1.40
C ASP A 59 4.75 17.09 -0.59
N THR A 60 5.17 15.95 -0.03
CA THR A 60 6.44 15.84 0.71
C THR A 60 7.63 16.13 -0.21
N SER A 61 8.37 17.21 0.06
CA SER A 61 9.53 17.61 -0.78
C SER A 61 10.65 16.56 -0.78
N ASP A 62 11.44 16.52 -1.86
CA ASP A 62 12.56 15.59 -2.02
C ASP A 62 13.61 15.76 -0.91
N ASP A 63 13.90 17.01 -0.52
CA ASP A 63 14.77 17.33 0.63
C ASP A 63 14.25 16.73 1.93
N GLN A 64 12.94 16.77 2.15
CA GLN A 64 12.32 16.21 3.35
C GLN A 64 12.40 14.68 3.36
N LEU A 65 12.19 14.05 2.20
CA LEU A 65 12.36 12.59 2.04
C LEU A 65 13.80 12.18 2.32
N GLY A 66 14.79 12.92 1.82
CA GLY A 66 16.19 12.69 2.11
C GLY A 66 16.52 12.82 3.60
N ARG A 67 15.91 13.77 4.32
CA ARG A 67 16.05 13.88 5.79
C ARG A 67 15.42 12.70 6.52
N TYR A 68 14.22 12.26 6.12
CA TYR A 68 13.59 11.07 6.69
C TYR A 68 14.45 9.83 6.49
N LEU A 69 14.98 9.65 5.28
CA LEU A 69 15.87 8.53 4.95
C LEU A 69 17.11 8.50 5.86
N GLY A 70 17.70 9.66 6.15
CA GLY A 70 18.82 9.80 7.07
C GLY A 70 18.53 9.36 8.52
N GLU A 71 17.29 9.43 8.98
CA GLU A 71 16.88 8.96 10.32
C GLU A 71 17.01 7.43 10.46
N PHE A 72 16.95 6.71 9.34
CA PHE A 72 17.12 5.25 9.28
C PHE A 72 18.59 4.83 9.17
N GLY A 73 19.53 5.77 9.26
CA GLY A 73 20.96 5.51 9.18
C GLY A 73 21.49 5.33 7.75
N ILE A 74 20.65 5.58 6.75
CA ILE A 74 21.02 5.53 5.34
C ILE A 74 21.68 6.86 4.98
N ARG A 75 23.00 6.82 4.76
CA ARG A 75 23.82 8.00 4.43
C ARG A 75 24.46 7.93 3.05
N ASP A 76 24.56 6.72 2.51
CA ASP A 76 24.85 6.49 1.10
C ASP A 76 23.50 6.28 0.42
N THR A 77 23.09 7.26 -0.38
CA THR A 77 21.81 7.23 -1.09
C THR A 77 21.91 6.47 -2.41
N SER A 78 23.07 5.91 -2.76
CA SER A 78 23.16 4.99 -3.89
C SER A 78 22.26 3.77 -3.63
N PRO A 79 21.52 3.26 -4.64
CA PRO A 79 20.72 2.06 -4.47
C PRO A 79 21.56 0.91 -3.90
N SER A 80 21.21 0.46 -2.70
CA SER A 80 21.99 -0.53 -1.97
C SER A 80 21.10 -1.42 -1.10
N PRO A 81 21.46 -2.69 -0.89
CA PRO A 81 20.75 -3.59 0.03
C PRO A 81 21.11 -3.33 1.50
N GLY A 82 21.55 -2.11 1.83
CA GLY A 82 21.95 -1.73 3.18
C GLY A 82 20.78 -1.81 4.15
N LEU A 83 21.03 -2.35 5.33
CA LEU A 83 20.03 -2.40 6.40
C LEU A 83 19.91 -1.04 7.08
N ALA A 84 18.68 -0.65 7.39
CA ALA A 84 18.40 0.45 8.29
C ALA A 84 18.93 0.13 9.71
N THR A 85 19.25 1.17 10.47
CA THR A 85 19.68 1.03 11.87
C THR A 85 18.53 0.73 12.83
N LYS A 86 17.29 0.72 12.35
CA LYS A 86 16.07 0.48 13.14
C LYS A 86 15.48 -0.90 12.82
N THR A 87 14.85 -1.51 13.82
CA THR A 87 14.02 -2.72 13.64
C THR A 87 12.75 -2.39 12.85
N LEU A 88 12.01 -3.41 12.42
CA LEU A 88 10.73 -3.24 11.73
C LEU A 88 9.79 -2.34 12.53
N SER A 89 9.54 -2.64 13.81
CA SER A 89 8.67 -1.79 14.65
C SER A 89 9.22 -0.38 14.82
N GLY A 90 10.56 -0.23 14.91
CA GLY A 90 11.18 1.09 14.96
C GLY A 90 11.02 1.88 13.65
N ILE A 91 10.97 1.21 12.50
CA ILE A 91 10.65 1.84 11.21
C ILE A 91 9.18 2.23 11.18
N LEU A 92 8.28 1.32 11.53
CA LEU A 92 6.83 1.58 11.55
C LEU A 92 6.49 2.80 12.41
N GLU A 93 7.04 2.88 13.63
CA GLU A 93 6.84 4.00 14.56
C GLU A 93 7.40 5.31 14.00
N ALA A 94 8.60 5.28 13.40
CA ALA A 94 9.22 6.47 12.82
C ALA A 94 8.44 6.99 11.60
N VAL A 95 8.05 6.10 10.68
CA VAL A 95 7.26 6.45 9.49
C VAL A 95 5.91 7.04 9.91
N HIS A 96 5.23 6.43 10.89
CA HIS A 96 4.00 6.97 11.46
C HIS A 96 4.20 8.39 12.03
N SER A 97 5.26 8.58 12.83
CA SER A 97 5.60 9.88 13.44
C SER A 97 5.95 10.96 12.40
N GLN A 98 6.47 10.56 11.24
CA GLN A 98 6.76 11.43 10.09
C GLN A 98 5.51 11.75 9.24
N GLY A 99 4.33 11.22 9.61
CA GLY A 99 3.07 11.41 8.89
C GLY A 99 2.86 10.46 7.71
N GLY A 100 3.75 9.49 7.52
CA GLY A 100 3.68 8.50 6.46
C GLY A 100 2.82 7.28 6.81
N ILE A 101 2.91 6.27 5.96
CA ILE A 101 2.42 4.90 6.21
C ILE A 101 3.45 3.89 5.74
N ALA A 102 3.40 2.69 6.32
CA ALA A 102 4.26 1.59 5.94
C ALA A 102 3.46 0.36 5.50
N ILE A 103 3.98 -0.33 4.48
CA ILE A 103 3.44 -1.57 3.93
C ILE A 103 4.55 -2.63 4.01
N ALA A 104 4.25 -3.82 4.51
CA ALA A 104 5.22 -4.92 4.43
C ALA A 104 5.38 -5.35 2.96
N ALA A 105 6.55 -5.07 2.40
CA ALA A 105 6.87 -5.40 1.02
C ALA A 105 6.91 -6.93 0.86
N HIS A 106 6.43 -7.38 -0.31
CA HIS A 106 6.47 -8.77 -0.79
C HIS A 106 6.41 -9.82 0.34
N ALA A 107 5.41 -9.70 1.23
CA ALA A 107 5.43 -10.26 2.58
C ALA A 107 5.63 -11.78 2.66
N THR A 108 5.33 -12.49 1.58
CA THR A 108 5.46 -13.95 1.44
C THR A 108 6.73 -14.43 0.74
N ASN A 109 7.52 -13.53 0.16
CA ASN A 109 8.71 -13.79 -0.64
C ASN A 109 9.98 -13.40 0.14
N ASP A 110 11.14 -13.50 -0.50
CA ASP A 110 12.43 -13.17 0.11
C ASP A 110 12.47 -11.69 0.53
N GLY A 111 12.97 -11.40 1.73
CA GLY A 111 12.87 -10.07 2.37
C GLY A 111 11.51 -9.78 3.01
N GLY A 112 10.48 -10.61 2.75
CA GLY A 112 9.15 -10.46 3.31
C GLY A 112 9.03 -10.90 4.78
N LEU A 113 8.10 -10.26 5.50
CA LEU A 113 7.84 -10.48 6.93
C LEU A 113 7.67 -11.96 7.32
N PHE A 114 6.95 -12.76 6.50
CA PHE A 114 6.70 -14.17 6.78
C PHE A 114 7.88 -15.11 6.47
N LYS A 115 8.94 -14.61 5.82
CA LYS A 115 10.18 -15.35 5.57
C LYS A 115 11.27 -15.00 6.58
N VAL A 116 11.40 -13.72 6.89
CA VAL A 116 12.53 -13.19 7.66
C VAL A 116 12.36 -13.40 9.16
N LEU A 117 11.20 -13.02 9.73
CA LEU A 117 11.01 -13.08 11.18
C LEU A 117 10.47 -14.45 11.60
N PRO A 118 11.03 -15.12 12.63
CA PRO A 118 10.46 -16.34 13.19
C PRO A 118 9.68 -16.08 14.49
N GLY A 119 8.78 -17.00 14.84
CA GLY A 119 8.15 -17.10 16.16
C GLY A 119 7.59 -15.78 16.70
N GLN A 120 7.94 -15.46 17.95
CA GLN A 120 7.38 -14.31 18.66
C GLN A 120 7.76 -12.96 18.02
N ALA A 121 8.92 -12.86 17.34
CA ALA A 121 9.31 -11.65 16.64
C ALA A 121 8.34 -11.34 15.51
N ARG A 122 7.96 -12.36 14.72
CA ARG A 122 6.95 -12.23 13.66
C ARG A 122 5.58 -11.86 14.23
N ILE A 123 5.15 -12.53 15.30
CA ILE A 123 3.85 -12.26 15.94
C ILE A 123 3.77 -10.79 16.37
N ARG A 124 4.80 -10.28 17.05
CA ARG A 124 4.85 -8.88 17.48
C ARG A 124 4.85 -7.90 16.31
N ALA A 125 5.68 -8.15 15.30
CA ALA A 125 5.72 -7.33 14.09
C ALA A 125 4.37 -7.30 13.36
N TRP A 126 3.70 -8.45 13.28
CA TRP A 126 2.39 -8.59 12.64
C TRP A 126 1.27 -7.84 13.38
N GLN A 127 1.32 -7.87 14.71
CA GLN A 127 0.35 -7.23 15.59
C GLN A 127 0.63 -5.73 15.83
N ASP A 128 1.67 -5.18 15.22
CA ASP A 128 1.97 -3.75 15.30
C ASP A 128 0.90 -2.93 14.58
N GLU A 129 0.26 -2.00 15.30
CA GLU A 129 -0.85 -1.21 14.75
C GLU A 129 -0.40 -0.19 13.69
N ASN A 130 0.91 0.11 13.63
CA ASN A 130 1.47 0.94 12.57
C ASN A 130 1.73 0.15 11.27
N LEU A 131 1.64 -1.19 11.30
CA LEU A 131 1.62 -2.00 10.09
C LEU A 131 0.20 -2.04 9.54
N LEU A 132 -0.04 -1.28 8.48
CA LEU A 132 -1.38 -1.07 7.92
C LEU A 132 -1.74 -2.01 6.77
N ALA A 133 -0.75 -2.44 5.99
CA ALA A 133 -0.98 -3.32 4.85
C ALA A 133 0.20 -4.28 4.60
N ILE A 134 -0.08 -5.36 3.87
CA ILE A 134 0.93 -6.24 3.28
C ILE A 134 0.79 -6.30 1.76
N GLN A 135 1.91 -6.39 1.07
CA GLN A 135 1.97 -6.68 -0.36
C GLN A 135 2.11 -8.20 -0.58
N ILE A 136 1.24 -8.77 -1.41
CA ILE A 136 1.33 -10.19 -1.84
C ILE A 136 1.23 -10.30 -3.37
N PRO A 137 1.76 -11.37 -3.99
CA PRO A 137 1.92 -11.46 -5.45
C PRO A 137 0.64 -11.87 -6.21
N GLY A 138 -0.50 -12.03 -5.54
CA GLY A 138 -1.75 -12.52 -6.14
C GLY A 138 -2.92 -12.49 -5.17
N PRO A 139 -3.96 -13.33 -5.39
CA PRO A 139 -5.13 -13.42 -4.50
C PRO A 139 -4.77 -13.92 -3.10
N ILE A 140 -5.59 -13.57 -2.11
CA ILE A 140 -5.42 -14.02 -0.71
C ILE A 140 -5.56 -15.54 -0.63
N GLU A 141 -6.44 -16.13 -1.42
CA GLU A 141 -6.76 -17.57 -1.44
C GLU A 141 -5.57 -18.43 -1.86
N ASP A 142 -4.63 -17.86 -2.63
CA ASP A 142 -3.41 -18.52 -3.09
C ASP A 142 -2.29 -18.50 -2.03
N LEU A 143 -2.51 -17.84 -0.88
CA LEU A 143 -1.54 -17.84 0.21
C LEU A 143 -1.31 -19.26 0.76
N ARG A 144 -0.07 -19.50 1.20
CA ARG A 144 0.32 -20.78 1.79
C ARG A 144 -0.57 -21.14 3.00
N PRO A 145 -0.85 -22.43 3.24
CA PRO A 145 -1.72 -22.87 4.34
C PRO A 145 -1.32 -22.41 5.74
N ASP A 146 -0.04 -22.10 5.98
CA ASP A 146 0.45 -21.57 7.26
C ASP A 146 0.31 -20.04 7.40
N ILE A 147 0.11 -19.32 6.29
CA ILE A 147 -0.03 -17.85 6.23
C ILE A 147 -1.49 -17.44 6.07
N LEU A 148 -2.27 -18.17 5.27
CA LEU A 148 -3.67 -17.87 4.99
C LEU A 148 -4.51 -17.67 6.28
N PRO A 149 -4.42 -18.52 7.32
CA PRO A 149 -5.18 -18.31 8.55
C PRO A 149 -4.72 -17.08 9.34
N ILE A 150 -3.47 -16.65 9.19
CA ILE A 150 -2.95 -15.43 9.82
C ILE A 150 -3.57 -14.20 9.15
N VAL A 151 -3.52 -14.14 7.82
CA VAL A 151 -4.11 -13.04 7.04
C VAL A 151 -5.62 -12.99 7.18
N LYS A 152 -6.30 -14.13 7.30
CA LYS A 152 -7.76 -14.20 7.57
C LYS A 152 -8.16 -13.94 9.03
N ASN A 153 -7.20 -13.57 9.89
CA ASN A 153 -7.38 -13.35 11.33
C ASN A 153 -7.91 -14.57 12.12
N GLN A 154 -7.75 -15.78 11.59
CA GLN A 154 -8.24 -17.04 12.18
C GLN A 154 -7.19 -17.73 13.07
N ASN A 155 -5.92 -17.35 12.93
CA ASN A 155 -4.85 -17.87 13.78
C ASN A 155 -4.80 -17.11 15.12
N THR A 156 -5.13 -17.79 16.21
CA THR A 156 -5.21 -17.19 17.56
C THR A 156 -3.88 -16.59 18.04
N ALA A 157 -2.74 -17.13 17.64
CA ALA A 157 -1.43 -16.60 18.03
C ALA A 157 -1.09 -15.27 17.33
N TYR A 158 -1.67 -15.03 16.15
CA TYR A 158 -1.43 -13.84 15.32
C TYR A 158 -2.63 -12.90 15.29
N HIS A 159 -3.66 -13.16 16.10
CA HIS A 159 -4.89 -12.40 16.09
C HIS A 159 -4.62 -10.90 16.30
N ARG A 160 -5.17 -10.06 15.42
CA ARG A 160 -5.17 -8.61 15.57
C ARG A 160 -6.49 -8.17 16.19
N ALA A 161 -6.41 -7.48 17.32
CA ALA A 161 -7.58 -7.03 18.07
C ALA A 161 -8.38 -5.95 17.30
N HIS A 162 -7.67 -5.10 16.56
CA HIS A 162 -8.24 -4.05 15.73
C HIS A 162 -8.13 -4.42 14.24
N ALA A 163 -8.57 -5.63 13.90
CA ALA A 163 -8.67 -6.04 12.51
C ALA A 163 -9.64 -5.11 11.75
N PRO A 164 -9.32 -4.73 10.50
CA PRO A 164 -10.08 -3.71 9.79
C PRO A 164 -11.43 -4.22 9.27
N GLU A 165 -11.61 -5.54 9.11
CA GLU A 165 -12.90 -6.15 8.80
C GLU A 165 -12.97 -7.62 9.26
N ASP A 166 -14.17 -8.18 9.29
CA ASP A 166 -14.39 -9.59 9.62
C ASP A 166 -13.74 -10.50 8.57
N GLY A 167 -12.84 -11.37 9.02
CA GLY A 167 -12.17 -12.35 8.14
C GLY A 167 -10.94 -11.82 7.42
N LEU A 168 -10.48 -10.59 7.71
CA LEU A 168 -9.22 -10.05 7.23
C LEU A 168 -8.49 -9.28 8.35
N ALA A 169 -7.30 -9.75 8.73
CA ALA A 169 -6.57 -9.16 9.85
C ALA A 169 -5.90 -7.81 9.51
N ILE A 170 -5.63 -7.58 8.23
CA ILE A 170 -4.89 -6.43 7.73
C ILE A 170 -5.21 -6.21 6.25
N ALA A 171 -5.16 -4.97 5.75
CA ALA A 171 -5.28 -4.71 4.32
C ALA A 171 -4.22 -5.45 3.50
N VAL A 172 -4.63 -5.90 2.32
CA VAL A 172 -3.77 -6.63 1.39
C VAL A 172 -3.78 -5.88 0.07
N VAL A 173 -2.60 -5.65 -0.50
CA VAL A 173 -2.45 -5.00 -1.80
C VAL A 173 -1.69 -5.90 -2.76
N ASN A 174 -2.01 -5.78 -4.05
CA ASN A 174 -1.13 -6.27 -5.12
C ASN A 174 -0.28 -5.11 -5.62
N ALA A 175 1.03 -5.36 -5.63
CA ALA A 175 2.05 -4.52 -6.23
C ALA A 175 3.24 -5.41 -6.60
N LYS A 176 4.12 -4.92 -7.46
CA LYS A 176 5.34 -5.60 -7.88
C LYS A 176 6.54 -4.65 -7.81
N ASP A 177 7.73 -5.23 -7.75
CA ASP A 177 9.00 -4.50 -7.83
C ASP A 177 9.30 -4.15 -9.30
N ILE A 178 8.47 -3.26 -9.84
CA ILE A 178 8.46 -2.90 -11.27
C ILE A 178 9.74 -2.14 -11.63
N LYS A 179 10.50 -2.68 -12.58
CA LYS A 179 11.73 -2.09 -13.11
C LYS A 179 11.54 -1.56 -14.52
N GLU A 180 10.70 -2.24 -15.30
CA GLU A 180 10.43 -1.89 -16.69
C GLU A 180 8.94 -1.59 -16.90
N PRO A 181 8.57 -0.62 -17.75
CA PRO A 181 7.18 -0.22 -17.93
C PRO A 181 6.23 -1.36 -18.29
N GLN A 182 6.68 -2.32 -19.10
CA GLN A 182 5.89 -3.47 -19.55
C GLN A 182 5.50 -4.42 -18.41
N GLU A 183 6.18 -4.37 -17.27
CA GLU A 183 5.81 -5.21 -16.13
C GLU A 183 4.50 -4.73 -15.48
N LEU A 184 4.05 -3.49 -15.74
CA LEU A 184 2.73 -2.99 -15.34
C LEU A 184 1.57 -3.73 -16.02
N ASP A 185 1.81 -4.38 -17.16
CA ASP A 185 0.81 -5.23 -17.82
C ASP A 185 0.49 -6.49 -16.98
N HIS A 186 1.33 -6.82 -16.00
CA HIS A 186 1.10 -7.97 -15.15
C HIS A 186 -0.03 -7.68 -14.14
N ARG A 187 -1.04 -8.55 -14.07
CA ARG A 187 -2.23 -8.32 -13.22
C ARG A 187 -1.92 -8.09 -11.74
N SER A 188 -0.91 -8.76 -11.19
CA SER A 188 -0.50 -8.52 -9.79
C SER A 188 0.39 -7.28 -9.57
N ALA A 189 0.67 -6.50 -10.61
CA ALA A 189 1.39 -5.23 -10.47
C ALA A 189 0.53 -4.11 -9.86
N THR A 190 -0.80 -4.25 -9.91
CA THR A 190 -1.75 -3.24 -9.44
C THR A 190 -2.90 -3.85 -8.66
N CYS A 191 -3.62 -3.01 -7.93
CA CYS A 191 -4.91 -3.28 -7.32
C CYS A 191 -5.76 -2.00 -7.33
N TRP A 192 -7.04 -2.13 -7.06
CA TRP A 192 -7.95 -0.99 -6.96
C TRP A 192 -8.02 -0.51 -5.52
N ILE A 193 -7.89 0.80 -5.33
CA ILE A 193 -7.98 1.45 -4.03
C ILE A 193 -8.94 2.63 -4.13
N LYS A 194 -10.08 2.56 -3.45
CA LYS A 194 -11.10 3.60 -3.39
C LYS A 194 -10.74 4.64 -2.33
N MET A 195 -10.40 5.83 -2.78
CA MET A 195 -10.11 6.99 -1.94
C MET A 195 -11.09 8.12 -2.28
N GLN A 196 -11.44 8.93 -1.29
CA GLN A 196 -12.21 10.16 -1.54
C GLN A 196 -11.32 11.21 -2.20
N GLU A 197 -10.08 11.34 -1.73
CA GLU A 197 -9.03 12.16 -2.29
C GLU A 197 -7.72 11.37 -2.28
N VAL A 198 -6.88 11.59 -3.30
CA VAL A 198 -5.58 10.89 -3.42
C VAL A 198 -4.55 11.53 -2.50
N THR A 199 -4.61 11.17 -1.21
CA THR A 199 -3.73 11.67 -0.15
C THR A 199 -3.22 10.51 0.71
N ILE A 200 -2.21 10.78 1.56
CA ILE A 200 -1.70 9.74 2.49
C ILE A 200 -2.78 9.29 3.47
N ASP A 201 -3.66 10.20 3.88
CA ASP A 201 -4.78 9.91 4.77
C ASP A 201 -5.87 9.13 4.02
N GLY A 202 -6.12 9.45 2.75
CA GLY A 202 -7.01 8.67 1.89
C GLY A 202 -6.56 7.21 1.77
N LEU A 203 -5.26 7.00 1.56
CA LEU A 203 -4.65 5.66 1.51
C LEU A 203 -4.70 4.96 2.87
N ARG A 204 -4.42 5.69 3.97
CA ARG A 204 -4.55 5.17 5.34
C ARG A 204 -5.99 4.71 5.63
N GLN A 205 -6.99 5.51 5.29
CA GLN A 205 -8.40 5.14 5.45
C GLN A 205 -8.76 3.92 4.60
N ALA A 206 -8.24 3.81 3.38
CA ALA A 206 -8.44 2.63 2.55
C ALA A 206 -7.88 1.35 3.18
N PHE A 207 -6.77 1.44 3.92
CA PHE A 207 -6.20 0.29 4.62
C PHE A 207 -6.88 -0.04 5.95
N LEU A 208 -7.52 0.96 6.58
CA LEU A 208 -8.33 0.74 7.79
C LEU A 208 -9.74 0.20 7.48
N ASP A 209 -10.20 0.30 6.23
CA ASP A 209 -11.49 -0.23 5.76
C ASP A 209 -11.34 -0.90 4.37
N PRO A 210 -10.54 -1.98 4.27
CA PRO A 210 -10.19 -2.61 3.00
C PRO A 210 -11.39 -3.33 2.36
N GLY A 211 -12.34 -3.82 3.16
CA GLY A 211 -13.52 -4.54 2.67
C GLY A 211 -14.37 -3.74 1.69
N SER A 212 -14.45 -2.42 1.88
CA SER A 212 -15.17 -1.53 0.96
C SER A 212 -14.25 -0.74 0.02
N ARG A 213 -12.93 -0.76 0.25
CA ARG A 213 -11.98 0.15 -0.42
C ARG A 213 -10.84 -0.49 -1.18
N VAL A 214 -10.50 -1.74 -0.94
CA VAL A 214 -9.40 -2.42 -1.63
C VAL A 214 -9.93 -3.62 -2.40
N ARG A 215 -9.57 -3.72 -3.69
CA ARG A 215 -9.86 -4.90 -4.51
C ARG A 215 -8.60 -5.38 -5.21
N LEU A 216 -8.24 -6.63 -4.94
CA LEU A 216 -7.17 -7.33 -5.63
C LEU A 216 -7.65 -7.73 -7.02
N ASN A 217 -6.72 -7.77 -7.99
CA ASN A 217 -7.06 -8.26 -9.32
C ASN A 217 -7.31 -9.78 -9.28
N PRO A 218 -8.32 -10.28 -10.01
CA PRO A 218 -8.57 -11.71 -10.06
C PRO A 218 -7.41 -12.45 -10.73
N LYS A 219 -7.25 -13.73 -10.39
CA LYS A 219 -6.22 -14.60 -10.94
C LYS A 219 -6.35 -14.77 -12.46
N GLU A 220 -7.59 -14.94 -12.92
CA GLU A 220 -7.98 -15.11 -14.31
C GLU A 220 -9.25 -14.29 -14.59
N GLY A 221 -9.49 -13.96 -15.86
CA GLY A 221 -10.64 -13.16 -16.28
C GLY A 221 -10.46 -11.64 -16.12
N GLU A 222 -11.52 -10.90 -16.36
CA GLU A 222 -11.62 -9.48 -16.08
C GLU A 222 -12.23 -9.27 -14.70
N PHE A 223 -11.94 -8.13 -14.07
CA PHE A 223 -12.66 -7.73 -12.87
C PHE A 223 -14.08 -7.37 -13.28
N GLU A 224 -15.04 -8.24 -12.95
CA GLU A 224 -16.45 -7.90 -13.06
C GLU A 224 -16.85 -7.17 -11.77
N PRO A 225 -17.35 -5.91 -11.87
CA PRO A 225 -17.87 -5.22 -10.69
C PRO A 225 -18.98 -6.08 -10.06
N ASP A 226 -18.95 -6.25 -8.74
CA ASP A 226 -20.06 -6.88 -8.04
C ASP A 226 -21.35 -6.15 -8.42
N GLU A 227 -22.37 -6.90 -8.87
CA GLU A 227 -23.71 -6.33 -9.07
C GLU A 227 -24.20 -5.74 -7.75
N HIS A 228 -24.39 -4.43 -7.71
CA HIS A 228 -24.89 -3.73 -6.54
C HIS A 228 -26.02 -2.80 -6.92
N MET A 229 -26.94 -2.59 -5.98
CA MET A 229 -27.97 -1.58 -6.12
C MET A 229 -27.35 -0.21 -5.82
N GLU A 230 -27.41 0.69 -6.80
CA GLU A 230 -27.04 2.08 -6.64
C GLU A 230 -28.28 2.97 -6.59
N ILE A 231 -28.20 4.04 -5.79
CA ILE A 231 -29.19 5.12 -5.85
C ILE A 231 -28.70 6.08 -6.93
N VAL A 232 -29.29 5.99 -8.13
CA VAL A 232 -28.93 6.81 -9.30
C VAL A 232 -29.42 8.26 -9.15
N ASN A 233 -30.48 8.46 -8.38
CA ASN A 233 -30.97 9.77 -7.99
C ASN A 233 -31.90 9.68 -6.78
N VAL A 234 -32.02 10.81 -6.08
CA VAL A 234 -33.07 11.05 -5.10
C VAL A 234 -33.84 12.30 -5.54
N GLY A 235 -35.15 12.16 -5.72
CA GLY A 235 -36.05 13.25 -6.07
C GLY A 235 -37.14 13.46 -5.00
N TRP A 236 -37.62 14.69 -4.88
CA TRP A 236 -38.70 15.06 -3.97
C TRP A 236 -39.95 15.47 -4.75
N GLU A 237 -41.11 14.94 -4.34
CA GLU A 237 -42.42 15.31 -4.89
C GLU A 237 -43.30 15.87 -3.77
N GLY A 238 -43.72 17.14 -3.94
CA GLY A 238 -44.46 17.93 -2.97
C GLY A 238 -43.61 18.59 -1.87
N GLY A 239 -44.19 19.63 -1.25
CA GLY A 239 -43.57 20.35 -0.13
C GLY A 239 -42.51 21.37 -0.57
N PHE A 240 -41.59 21.68 0.34
CA PHE A 240 -40.61 22.77 0.14
C PHE A 240 -39.53 22.47 -0.91
N LEU A 241 -39.20 21.19 -1.12
CA LEU A 241 -38.19 20.74 -2.09
C LEU A 241 -38.81 20.11 -3.34
N ASP A 242 -40.10 20.38 -3.61
CA ASP A 242 -40.81 19.81 -4.75
C ASP A 242 -40.07 20.07 -6.08
N GLY A 243 -39.84 19.00 -6.85
CA GLY A 243 -39.14 19.05 -8.12
C GLY A 243 -37.61 19.12 -8.03
N VAL A 244 -37.01 19.07 -6.84
CA VAL A 244 -35.55 18.97 -6.67
C VAL A 244 -35.10 17.52 -6.89
N THR A 245 -33.99 17.35 -7.59
CA THR A 245 -33.32 16.06 -7.81
C THR A 245 -31.84 16.18 -7.49
N VAL A 246 -31.30 15.21 -6.76
CA VAL A 246 -29.86 15.02 -6.54
C VAL A 246 -29.43 13.77 -7.29
N HIS A 247 -28.35 13.89 -8.05
CA HIS A 247 -27.70 12.83 -8.81
C HIS A 247 -26.39 12.45 -8.15
#